data_AF-A0A538J6V3-F1
#
_entry.id   AF-A0A538J6V3-F1
#
_cell.length_a   1.000
_cell.length_b   1.000
_cell.length_c   1.000
_cell.angle_alpha   90.00
_cell.angle_beta   90.00
_cell.angle_gamma   90.00
#
_symmetry.space_group_name_H-M   'P 1'
#
loop_
_entity.id
_entity.type
_entity.pdbx_description
1 polymer ?
#
loop_
_entity_poly.entity_id
_entity_poly.type
_entity_poly.pdbx_seq_one_letter_code
_entity_poly.pdbx_strand_id
1 'polypeptide(L)'
;MHEVKGGNMRRNRRSLLLGAVLALAAALMLLTTFASASSGGAQHVRWDIISIPGGTPGPGAHVNPGGHASASAANGGDTITLMGSGTFVAPASGGGSGAATGGGTWSASGGGNGTYTVTALVSWENAGAQTDIGLISSIDEGTATNGTAVLAIAFSDGSQGVLTVGCHGPGAPAGIFEGIATTKGYKTYYNVSPPVAGVDANRTTFHVR
;
A
#
# COMPACT_ATOMS: atom_id res chain seq x y z
N MET A 1 -14.84 -71.62 38.42
CA MET A 1 -15.08 -70.24 38.89
C MET A 1 -13.73 -69.62 39.18
N HIS A 2 -13.30 -68.65 38.38
CA HIS A 2 -12.12 -67.83 38.69
C HIS A 2 -12.37 -66.43 38.14
N GLU A 3 -12.57 -65.49 39.05
CA GLU A 3 -12.69 -64.06 38.81
C GLU A 3 -11.28 -63.45 38.83
N VAL A 4 -10.92 -62.66 37.81
CA VAL A 4 -9.76 -61.75 37.88
C VAL A 4 -10.15 -60.38 37.31
N LYS A 5 -10.62 -59.55 38.23
CA LYS A 5 -10.10 -58.22 38.61
C LYS A 5 -9.78 -57.22 37.48
N GLY A 6 -10.64 -56.20 37.41
CA GLY A 6 -10.45 -54.99 36.63
C GLY A 6 -9.16 -54.24 36.99
N GLY A 7 -8.42 -53.84 35.96
CA GLY A 7 -7.21 -53.06 36.07
C GLY A 7 -7.13 -51.95 35.02
N ASN A 8 -7.17 -50.72 35.52
CA ASN A 8 -6.54 -49.53 34.91
C ASN A 8 -7.23 -48.82 33.72
N MET A 9 -8.44 -48.29 33.96
CA MET A 9 -9.03 -47.19 33.16
C MET A 9 -8.47 -45.79 33.51
N ARG A 10 -7.34 -45.70 34.24
CA ARG A 10 -6.75 -44.40 34.66
C ARG A 10 -5.71 -43.83 33.68
N ARG A 11 -5.18 -44.65 32.76
CA ARG A 11 -4.07 -44.25 31.87
C ARG A 11 -4.53 -43.58 30.56
N ASN A 12 -5.71 -43.92 30.03
CA ASN A 12 -6.19 -43.41 28.74
C ASN A 12 -6.80 -42.00 28.80
N ARG A 13 -7.37 -41.59 29.95
CA ARG A 13 -7.94 -40.24 30.09
C ARG A 13 -6.87 -39.15 30.07
N ARG A 14 -5.68 -39.42 30.62
CA ARG A 14 -4.59 -38.44 30.72
C ARG A 14 -3.92 -38.16 29.37
N SER A 15 -3.78 -39.18 28.51
CA SER A 15 -3.19 -39.04 27.17
C SER A 15 -4.15 -38.36 26.18
N LEU A 16 -5.46 -38.62 26.27
CA LEU A 16 -6.48 -37.92 25.48
C LEU A 16 -6.60 -36.43 25.84
N LEU A 17 -6.51 -36.11 27.14
CA LEU A 17 -6.51 -34.72 27.61
C LEU A 17 -5.25 -33.96 27.17
N LEU A 18 -4.08 -34.60 27.19
CA LEU A 18 -2.84 -33.97 26.72
C LEU A 18 -2.86 -33.68 25.21
N GLY A 19 -3.39 -34.60 24.39
CA GLY A 19 -3.52 -34.41 22.95
C GLY A 19 -4.47 -33.28 22.58
N ALA A 20 -5.60 -33.16 23.29
CA ALA A 20 -6.55 -32.07 23.09
C ALA A 20 -5.97 -30.69 23.48
N VAL A 21 -5.18 -30.64 24.56
CA VAL A 21 -4.52 -29.40 25.00
C VAL A 21 -3.43 -28.95 24.00
N LEU A 22 -2.65 -29.89 23.45
CA LEU A 22 -1.63 -29.59 22.45
C LEU A 22 -2.24 -29.11 21.11
N ALA A 23 -3.35 -29.71 20.67
CA ALA A 23 -4.06 -29.27 19.47
C ALA A 23 -4.69 -27.89 19.64
N LEU A 24 -5.24 -27.59 20.82
CA LEU A 24 -5.80 -26.28 21.14
C LEU A 24 -4.71 -25.20 21.22
N ALA A 25 -3.53 -25.52 21.77
CA ALA A 25 -2.39 -24.61 21.81
C ALA A 25 -1.82 -24.32 20.40
N ALA A 26 -1.75 -25.33 19.53
CA ALA A 26 -1.33 -25.15 18.15
C ALA A 26 -2.35 -24.31 17.34
N ALA A 27 -3.65 -24.54 17.54
CA ALA A 27 -4.71 -23.72 16.96
C ALA A 27 -4.64 -22.27 17.47
N LEU A 28 -4.38 -22.07 18.77
CA LEU A 28 -4.28 -20.73 19.36
C LEU A 28 -3.03 -19.98 18.87
N MET A 29 -1.91 -20.68 18.62
CA MET A 29 -0.73 -20.06 18.00
C MET A 29 -0.95 -19.69 16.54
N LEU A 30 -1.72 -20.49 15.77
CA LEU A 30 -2.11 -20.15 14.39
C LEU A 30 -3.03 -18.92 14.30
N LEU A 31 -3.75 -18.57 15.37
CA LEU A 31 -4.55 -17.33 15.44
C LEU A 31 -3.72 -16.08 15.76
N THR A 32 -2.46 -16.20 16.21
CA THR A 32 -1.64 -15.04 16.60
C THR A 32 -0.80 -14.45 15.47
N THR A 33 -0.76 -15.08 14.29
CA THR A 33 0.14 -14.67 13.20
C THR A 33 -0.47 -13.71 12.18
N PHE A 34 -1.71 -13.24 12.36
CA PHE A 34 -2.34 -12.29 11.43
C PHE A 34 -3.20 -11.25 12.14
N ALA A 35 -2.58 -10.32 12.87
CA ALA A 35 -3.14 -8.98 13.09
C ALA A 35 -2.15 -8.12 13.88
N SER A 36 -1.21 -7.48 13.19
CA SER A 36 -0.77 -6.15 13.65
C SER A 36 -1.81 -5.15 13.16
N ALA A 37 -3.03 -5.22 13.67
CA ALA A 37 -3.95 -4.09 13.56
C ALA A 37 -3.42 -3.04 14.54
N SER A 38 -2.77 -2.00 14.03
CA SER A 38 -2.52 -0.82 14.86
C SER A 38 -3.85 -0.41 15.48
N SER A 39 -3.90 -0.23 16.81
CA SER A 39 -5.14 0.13 17.53
C SER A 39 -5.56 1.58 17.28
N GLY A 40 -5.29 2.12 16.08
CA GLY A 40 -5.69 3.44 15.63
C GLY A 40 -7.09 3.42 15.01
N GLY A 41 -7.79 4.55 15.08
CA GLY A 41 -9.04 4.75 14.34
C GLY A 41 -8.83 4.64 12.82
N ALA A 42 -9.92 4.74 12.06
CA ALA A 42 -9.83 4.80 10.61
C ALA A 42 -8.95 6.01 10.19
N GLN A 43 -8.05 5.80 9.24
CA GLN A 43 -7.16 6.85 8.75
C GLN A 43 -7.75 7.50 7.51
N HIS A 44 -7.80 8.83 7.49
CA HIS A 44 -8.20 9.59 6.31
C HIS A 44 -6.94 10.02 5.57
N VAL A 45 -6.73 9.45 4.39
CA VAL A 45 -5.48 9.61 3.66
C VAL A 45 -5.74 10.33 2.34
N ARG A 46 -4.96 11.36 2.07
CA ARG A 46 -4.81 11.94 0.75
C ARG A 46 -3.53 11.40 0.13
N TRP A 47 -3.57 11.09 -1.16
CA TRP A 47 -2.39 10.73 -1.95
C TRP A 47 -2.26 11.68 -3.14
N ASP A 48 -1.03 12.04 -3.50
CA ASP A 48 -0.74 12.85 -4.68
C ASP A 48 0.48 12.29 -5.40
N ILE A 49 0.46 12.34 -6.73
CA ILE A 49 1.68 12.35 -7.55
C ILE A 49 2.14 13.81 -7.61
N ILE A 50 3.31 14.08 -7.03
CA ILE A 50 3.75 15.43 -6.68
C ILE A 50 4.82 15.96 -7.63
N SER A 51 4.86 17.27 -7.76
CA SER A 51 5.94 18.02 -8.38
C SER A 51 6.80 18.66 -7.29
N ILE A 52 8.12 18.50 -7.41
CA ILE A 52 9.10 19.30 -6.69
C ILE A 52 9.88 20.06 -7.76
N PRO A 53 9.58 21.34 -8.02
CA PRO A 53 10.27 22.12 -9.04
C PRO A 53 11.78 22.05 -8.86
N GLY A 54 12.51 21.71 -9.93
CA GLY A 54 13.95 21.49 -9.88
C GLY A 54 14.38 20.10 -9.37
N GLY A 55 13.42 19.22 -9.02
CA GLY A 55 13.63 17.79 -8.80
C GLY A 55 14.55 17.43 -7.64
N THR A 56 14.79 18.33 -6.69
CA THR A 56 15.71 18.08 -5.59
C THR A 56 15.02 18.39 -4.27
N PRO A 57 14.68 17.36 -3.45
CA PRO A 57 14.16 17.58 -2.10
C PRO A 57 15.23 18.22 -1.21
N GLY A 58 14.82 19.13 -0.34
CA GLY A 58 15.69 19.77 0.64
C GLY A 58 15.02 20.96 1.33
N PRO A 59 15.71 21.60 2.28
CA PRO A 59 15.18 22.75 3.00
C PRO A 59 14.72 23.86 2.03
N GLY A 60 13.47 24.30 2.18
CA GLY A 60 12.84 25.33 1.34
C GLY A 60 12.32 24.84 -0.01
N ALA A 61 12.49 23.55 -0.35
CA ALA A 61 11.91 23.00 -1.57
C ALA A 61 10.38 22.93 -1.46
N HIS A 62 9.69 23.35 -2.52
CA HIS A 62 8.24 23.32 -2.58
C HIS A 62 7.74 21.97 -3.10
N VAL A 63 6.80 21.38 -2.37
CA VAL A 63 6.08 20.17 -2.76
C VAL A 63 4.68 20.58 -3.22
N ASN A 64 4.39 20.32 -4.49
CA ASN A 64 3.17 20.75 -5.16
C ASN A 64 2.38 19.56 -5.72
N PRO A 65 1.05 19.65 -5.85
CA PRO A 65 0.28 18.68 -6.62
C PRO A 65 0.61 18.78 -8.13
N GLY A 66 0.21 17.76 -8.89
CA GLY A 66 0.27 17.81 -10.36
C GLY A 66 1.59 17.34 -10.98
N GLY A 67 2.36 16.51 -10.27
CA GLY A 67 3.51 15.82 -10.83
C GLY A 67 3.12 14.68 -11.76
N HIS A 68 4.14 13.91 -12.15
CA HIS A 68 3.97 12.69 -12.93
C HIS A 68 4.90 11.59 -12.43
N ALA A 69 4.46 10.34 -12.57
CA ALA A 69 5.25 9.16 -12.23
C ALA A 69 5.04 8.07 -13.29
N SER A 70 6.09 7.31 -13.57
CA SER A 70 6.11 6.33 -14.64
C SER A 70 6.58 4.96 -14.16
N ALA A 71 6.05 3.92 -14.81
CA ALA A 71 6.52 2.55 -14.64
C ALA A 71 6.59 1.85 -16.00
N SER A 72 7.59 0.98 -16.17
CA SER A 72 7.76 0.22 -17.40
C SER A 72 7.22 -1.20 -17.25
N ALA A 73 6.69 -1.73 -18.35
CA ALA A 73 6.32 -3.13 -18.46
C ALA A 73 7.57 -4.03 -18.47
N ALA A 74 7.35 -5.34 -18.29
CA ALA A 74 8.42 -6.35 -18.38
C ALA A 74 9.12 -6.33 -19.75
N ASN A 75 10.34 -6.88 -19.79
CA ASN A 75 11.08 -7.21 -21.02
C ASN A 75 11.31 -6.03 -21.97
N GLY A 76 11.53 -4.82 -21.43
CA GLY A 76 11.72 -3.62 -22.24
C GLY A 76 10.45 -3.17 -22.98
N GLY A 77 9.28 -3.59 -22.48
CA GLY A 77 7.99 -3.15 -23.01
C GLY A 77 7.68 -1.68 -22.72
N ASP A 78 6.47 -1.27 -23.08
CA ASP A 78 6.03 0.12 -22.97
C ASP A 78 6.13 0.68 -21.54
N THR A 79 6.29 2.00 -21.46
CA THR A 79 6.19 2.76 -20.21
C THR A 79 4.83 3.43 -20.13
N ILE A 80 4.20 3.37 -18.96
CA ILE A 80 3.01 4.14 -18.64
C ILE A 80 3.40 5.30 -17.72
N THR A 81 2.85 6.48 -17.97
CA THR A 81 3.04 7.68 -17.15
C THR A 81 1.68 8.12 -16.63
N LEU A 82 1.58 8.29 -15.32
CA LEU A 82 0.36 8.71 -14.62
C LEU A 82 0.58 10.08 -13.99
N MET A 83 -0.48 10.88 -13.96
CA MET A 83 -0.66 12.04 -13.09
C MET A 83 -1.89 11.78 -12.23
N GLY A 84 -2.03 12.46 -11.10
CA GLY A 84 -3.26 12.38 -10.32
C GLY A 84 -3.08 12.53 -8.83
N SER A 85 -4.22 12.52 -8.16
CA SER A 85 -4.34 12.55 -6.71
C SER A 85 -5.72 12.03 -6.29
N GLY A 86 -5.90 11.83 -4.99
CA GLY A 86 -7.16 11.36 -4.46
C GLY A 86 -7.16 11.19 -2.95
N THR A 87 -8.22 10.58 -2.45
CA THR A 87 -8.37 10.29 -1.03
C THR A 87 -8.92 8.89 -0.80
N PHE A 88 -8.64 8.32 0.36
CA PHE A 88 -9.30 7.11 0.83
C PHE A 88 -9.43 7.09 2.35
N VAL A 89 -10.34 6.26 2.85
CA VAL A 89 -10.45 5.93 4.28
C VAL A 89 -9.94 4.51 4.49
N ALA A 90 -8.84 4.37 5.21
CA ALA A 90 -8.31 3.07 5.63
C ALA A 90 -8.99 2.64 6.94
N PRO A 91 -9.71 1.50 6.98
CA PRO A 91 -10.41 1.07 8.18
C PRO A 91 -9.44 0.72 9.31
N ALA A 92 -9.85 0.96 10.56
CA ALA A 92 -9.10 0.55 11.76
C ALA A 92 -8.84 -0.98 11.81
N SER A 93 -9.73 -1.77 11.23
CA SER A 93 -9.59 -3.22 11.12
C SER A 93 -8.52 -3.68 10.12
N GLY A 94 -7.93 -2.75 9.35
CA GLY A 94 -7.11 -3.04 8.18
C GLY A 94 -7.93 -3.45 6.95
N GLY A 95 -7.24 -3.65 5.83
CA GLY A 95 -7.82 -4.08 4.56
C GLY A 95 -8.32 -2.95 3.65
N GLY A 96 -9.20 -3.31 2.72
CA GLY A 96 -9.74 -2.42 1.70
C GLY A 96 -10.95 -1.59 2.15
N SER A 97 -11.34 -0.63 1.33
CA SER A 97 -12.47 0.28 1.58
C SER A 97 -13.06 0.81 0.28
N GLY A 98 -14.39 0.89 0.21
CA GLY A 98 -15.09 1.57 -0.90
C GLY A 98 -15.08 3.10 -0.78
N ALA A 99 -14.68 3.66 0.36
CA ALA A 99 -14.54 5.09 0.55
C ALA A 99 -13.20 5.57 -0.02
N ALA A 100 -13.10 5.59 -1.35
CA ALA A 100 -11.95 6.10 -2.09
C ALA A 100 -12.41 6.95 -3.27
N THR A 101 -11.66 8.01 -3.57
CA THR A 101 -11.93 8.94 -4.68
C THR A 101 -10.64 9.37 -5.34
N GLY A 102 -10.76 10.06 -6.49
CA GLY A 102 -9.64 10.64 -7.21
C GLY A 102 -9.34 9.91 -8.51
N GLY A 103 -8.12 10.09 -8.99
CA GLY A 103 -7.68 9.62 -10.30
C GLY A 103 -6.81 10.65 -11.00
N GLY A 104 -6.74 10.57 -12.32
CA GLY A 104 -6.00 11.53 -13.11
C GLY A 104 -5.87 11.11 -14.55
N THR A 105 -4.73 11.44 -15.17
CA THR A 105 -4.45 11.15 -16.59
C THR A 105 -3.40 10.05 -16.71
N TRP A 106 -3.43 9.37 -17.85
CA TRP A 106 -2.40 8.41 -18.22
C TRP A 106 -1.99 8.60 -19.68
N SER A 107 -0.75 8.23 -19.98
CA SER A 107 -0.25 8.04 -21.35
C SER A 107 0.69 6.83 -21.37
N ALA A 108 0.81 6.18 -22.53
CA ALA A 108 1.74 5.06 -22.71
C ALA A 108 2.65 5.29 -23.91
N SER A 109 3.92 4.91 -23.80
CA SER A 109 4.92 5.06 -24.87
C SER A 109 4.59 4.24 -26.11
N GLY A 110 3.90 3.10 -25.94
CA GLY A 110 3.37 2.27 -27.04
C GLY A 110 2.11 2.83 -27.69
N GLY A 111 1.67 4.03 -27.28
CA GLY A 111 0.46 4.69 -27.75
C GLY A 111 -0.71 4.59 -26.77
N GLY A 112 -1.63 5.53 -26.90
CA GLY A 112 -2.79 5.67 -26.02
C GLY A 112 -2.58 6.69 -24.90
N ASN A 113 -3.68 7.34 -24.54
CA ASN A 113 -3.78 8.25 -23.42
C ASN A 113 -5.25 8.33 -22.98
N GLY A 114 -5.49 8.89 -21.79
CA GLY A 114 -6.84 9.12 -21.30
C GLY A 114 -6.84 9.47 -19.83
N THR A 115 -7.94 9.14 -19.15
CA THR A 115 -8.07 9.30 -17.71
C THR A 115 -8.22 7.97 -17.00
N TYR A 116 -8.01 7.98 -15.69
CA TYR A 116 -8.38 6.90 -14.79
C TYR A 116 -9.07 7.46 -13.55
N THR A 117 -9.91 6.65 -12.94
CA THR A 117 -10.64 6.98 -11.70
C THR A 117 -10.39 5.89 -10.67
N VAL A 118 -10.15 6.30 -9.42
CA VAL A 118 -10.06 5.39 -8.28
C VAL A 118 -11.45 4.92 -7.91
N THR A 119 -11.61 3.60 -7.74
CA THR A 119 -12.90 2.97 -7.42
C THR A 119 -12.94 2.36 -6.03
N ALA A 120 -11.79 1.98 -5.46
CA ALA A 120 -11.68 1.48 -4.09
C ALA A 120 -10.23 1.52 -3.59
N LEU A 121 -10.07 1.54 -2.27
CA LEU A 121 -8.85 1.12 -1.59
C LEU A 121 -8.82 -0.41 -1.50
N VAL A 122 -7.70 -1.02 -1.90
CA VAL A 122 -7.44 -2.45 -1.75
C VAL A 122 -6.67 -2.71 -0.45
N SER A 123 -5.60 -1.95 -0.22
CA SER A 123 -4.80 -2.03 1.01
C SER A 123 -4.05 -0.73 1.28
N TRP A 124 -3.77 -0.46 2.55
CA TRP A 124 -2.97 0.68 2.99
C TRP A 124 -2.02 0.21 4.10
N GLU A 125 -0.73 0.48 3.91
CA GLU A 125 0.32 0.26 4.90
C GLU A 125 0.96 1.60 5.25
N ASN A 126 0.66 2.09 6.45
CA ASN A 126 1.24 3.31 7.00
C ASN A 126 2.62 2.99 7.59
N ALA A 127 3.67 3.63 7.08
CA ALA A 127 5.05 3.44 7.53
C ALA A 127 5.58 4.57 8.41
N GLY A 128 4.69 5.44 8.89
CA GLY A 128 4.99 6.54 9.82
C GLY A 128 5.18 7.89 9.13
N ALA A 129 5.14 8.94 9.95
CA ALA A 129 5.35 10.31 9.52
C ALA A 129 6.73 10.48 8.87
N GLN A 130 6.81 11.33 7.85
CA GLN A 130 8.07 11.73 7.25
C GLN A 130 8.91 12.54 8.25
N THR A 131 10.23 12.37 8.18
CA THR A 131 11.15 13.24 8.91
C THR A 131 11.09 14.63 8.32
N ASP A 132 10.89 15.65 9.16
CA ASP A 132 10.92 17.04 8.72
C ASP A 132 12.34 17.43 8.29
N ILE A 133 12.49 17.77 7.02
CA ILE A 133 13.73 18.29 6.42
C ILE A 133 13.54 19.73 5.89
N GLY A 134 12.47 20.41 6.30
CA GLY A 134 12.15 21.77 5.87
C GLY A 134 11.48 21.86 4.49
N LEU A 135 10.72 20.83 4.08
CA LEU A 135 9.90 20.90 2.86
C LEU A 135 8.69 21.82 3.08
N ILE A 136 8.33 22.58 2.05
CA ILE A 136 7.16 23.46 2.07
C ILE A 136 6.06 22.82 1.22
N SER A 137 5.06 22.21 1.87
CA SER A 137 3.93 21.56 1.19
C SER A 137 2.83 22.56 0.83
N SER A 138 2.39 22.57 -0.42
CA SER A 138 1.21 23.32 -0.89
C SER A 138 -0.01 22.40 -1.14
N ILE A 139 0.06 21.14 -0.69
CA ILE A 139 -0.92 20.11 -0.99
C ILE A 139 -2.09 20.21 -0.01
N ASP A 140 -1.86 19.99 1.28
CA ASP A 140 -2.81 20.23 2.37
C ASP A 140 -2.13 20.30 3.75
N GLU A 141 -2.93 20.34 4.82
CA GLU A 141 -2.50 20.42 6.22
C GLU A 141 -2.31 19.05 6.90
N GLY A 142 -2.44 17.93 6.17
CA GLY A 142 -2.28 16.61 6.77
C GLY A 142 -0.81 16.28 7.09
N THR A 143 -0.59 15.24 7.88
CA THR A 143 0.78 14.81 8.22
C THR A 143 1.38 14.05 7.05
N ALA A 144 2.46 14.58 6.46
CA ALA A 144 3.22 13.90 5.42
C ALA A 144 3.72 12.54 5.94
N THR A 145 3.39 11.47 5.23
CA THR A 145 3.49 10.09 5.74
C THR A 145 4.11 9.17 4.68
N ASN A 146 5.05 8.33 5.10
CA ASN A 146 5.60 7.27 4.29
C ASN A 146 4.63 6.08 4.26
N GLY A 147 4.62 5.32 3.16
CA GLY A 147 3.76 4.15 3.10
C GLY A 147 3.54 3.60 1.71
N THR A 148 2.59 2.67 1.62
CA THR A 148 2.17 2.07 0.35
C THR A 148 0.66 1.90 0.33
N ALA A 149 0.03 2.46 -0.71
CA ALA A 149 -1.40 2.28 -0.98
C ALA A 149 -1.58 1.45 -2.25
N VAL A 150 -2.54 0.54 -2.22
CA VAL A 150 -3.00 -0.21 -3.40
C VAL A 150 -4.44 0.18 -3.66
N LEU A 151 -4.74 0.65 -4.86
CA LEU A 151 -6.02 1.22 -5.26
C LEU A 151 -6.55 0.45 -6.47
N ALA A 152 -7.85 0.13 -6.46
CA ALA A 152 -8.54 -0.31 -7.66
C ALA A 152 -8.83 0.92 -8.53
N ILE A 153 -8.59 0.82 -9.85
CA ILE A 153 -8.80 1.91 -10.79
C ILE A 153 -9.54 1.43 -12.05
N ALA A 154 -10.26 2.36 -12.68
CA ALA A 154 -10.90 2.18 -13.97
C ALA A 154 -10.37 3.23 -14.97
N PHE A 155 -9.95 2.80 -16.14
CA PHE A 155 -9.47 3.67 -17.21
C PHE A 155 -10.62 4.09 -18.15
N SER A 156 -10.51 5.28 -18.73
CA SER A 156 -11.51 5.87 -19.62
C SER A 156 -11.75 5.08 -20.92
N ASP A 157 -10.81 4.20 -21.30
CA ASP A 157 -10.96 3.31 -22.45
C ASP A 157 -11.62 1.97 -22.10
N GLY A 158 -12.19 1.86 -20.89
CA GLY A 158 -12.95 0.70 -20.42
C GLY A 158 -12.11 -0.41 -19.78
N SER A 159 -10.78 -0.30 -19.80
CA SER A 159 -9.93 -1.25 -19.10
C SER A 159 -9.90 -1.01 -17.59
N GLN A 160 -9.73 -2.08 -16.81
CA GLN A 160 -9.57 -2.01 -15.35
C GLN A 160 -8.09 -2.16 -14.97
N GLY A 161 -7.75 -1.73 -13.75
CA GLY A 161 -6.41 -1.88 -13.22
C GLY A 161 -6.34 -1.78 -11.70
N VAL A 162 -5.12 -1.95 -11.22
CA VAL A 162 -4.71 -1.71 -9.84
C VAL A 162 -3.53 -0.76 -9.85
N LEU A 163 -3.63 0.34 -9.12
CA LEU A 163 -2.57 1.33 -8.92
C LEU A 163 -1.95 1.14 -7.54
N THR A 164 -0.65 0.84 -7.51
CA THR A 164 0.15 0.91 -6.30
C THR A 164 0.87 2.26 -6.27
N VAL A 165 0.70 2.99 -5.18
CA VAL A 165 1.40 4.25 -4.90
C VAL A 165 2.35 3.97 -3.73
N GLY A 166 3.63 4.20 -3.93
CA GLY A 166 4.66 4.05 -2.89
C GLY A 166 5.30 5.39 -2.59
N CYS A 167 5.38 5.75 -1.31
CA CYS A 167 6.05 6.95 -0.84
C CYS A 167 7.19 6.57 0.11
N HIS A 168 8.41 6.65 -0.42
CA HIS A 168 9.68 6.55 0.27
C HIS A 168 10.28 7.95 0.46
N GLY A 169 9.59 8.78 1.24
CA GLY A 169 10.06 10.09 1.63
C GLY A 169 11.12 10.07 2.73
N PRO A 170 11.50 11.23 3.27
CA PRO A 170 12.49 11.33 4.34
C PRO A 170 12.13 10.46 5.55
N GLY A 171 13.09 9.67 6.01
CA GLY A 171 12.92 8.76 7.15
C GLY A 171 12.12 7.48 6.88
N ALA A 172 11.77 7.19 5.62
CA ALA A 172 11.08 5.97 5.26
C ALA A 172 11.92 4.71 5.59
N PRO A 173 11.29 3.62 6.07
CA PRO A 173 11.97 2.34 6.19
C PRO A 173 12.31 1.76 4.80
N ALA A 174 13.36 0.92 4.76
CA ALA A 174 13.75 0.22 3.54
C ALA A 174 12.63 -0.71 3.02
N GLY A 175 12.53 -0.83 1.70
CA GLY A 175 11.57 -1.72 1.04
C GLY A 175 10.33 -1.03 0.46
N ILE A 176 10.11 0.25 0.80
CA ILE A 176 9.12 1.09 0.11
C ILE A 176 9.79 1.67 -1.14
N PHE A 177 9.16 1.55 -2.31
CA PHE A 177 9.59 2.28 -3.50
C PHE A 177 8.93 3.67 -3.53
N GLU A 178 9.54 4.61 -4.24
CA GLU A 178 8.95 5.92 -4.49
C GLU A 178 8.36 5.95 -5.91
N GLY A 179 7.10 6.36 -6.06
CA GLY A 179 6.42 6.49 -7.35
C GLY A 179 5.16 5.61 -7.50
N ILE A 180 4.92 5.12 -8.72
CA ILE A 180 3.75 4.30 -9.05
C ILE A 180 4.12 2.98 -9.72
N ALA A 181 3.29 1.96 -9.52
CA ALA A 181 3.20 0.76 -10.35
C ALA A 181 1.72 0.50 -10.65
N THR A 182 1.39 0.00 -11.84
CA THR A 182 -0.02 -0.21 -12.19
C THR A 182 -0.24 -1.37 -13.14
N THR A 183 -1.43 -1.94 -13.11
CA THR A 183 -1.94 -2.75 -14.22
C THR A 183 -2.86 -1.93 -15.11
N LYS A 184 -2.97 -2.33 -16.37
CA LYS A 184 -3.97 -1.83 -17.32
C LYS A 184 -4.41 -2.98 -18.21
N GLY A 185 -5.62 -3.51 -17.97
CA GLY A 185 -6.00 -4.81 -18.51
C GLY A 185 -5.02 -5.89 -18.04
N TYR A 186 -4.50 -6.69 -18.96
CA TYR A 186 -3.51 -7.73 -18.65
C TYR A 186 -2.06 -7.20 -18.53
N LYS A 187 -1.78 -5.97 -19.01
CA LYS A 187 -0.42 -5.41 -18.95
C LYS A 187 -0.09 -4.98 -17.53
N THR A 188 1.08 -5.36 -17.05
CA THR A 188 1.60 -4.97 -15.73
C THR A 188 2.82 -4.06 -15.92
N TYR A 189 2.77 -2.88 -15.30
CA TYR A 189 3.84 -1.89 -15.26
C TYR A 189 4.38 -1.85 -13.84
N TYR A 190 5.51 -2.51 -13.61
CA TYR A 190 6.05 -2.73 -12.26
C TYR A 190 7.54 -2.40 -12.14
N ASN A 191 8.23 -2.13 -13.26
CA ASN A 191 9.61 -1.66 -13.20
C ASN A 191 9.57 -0.15 -12.89
N VAL A 192 9.77 0.18 -11.62
CA VAL A 192 9.74 1.56 -11.12
C VAL A 192 11.16 2.08 -10.93
N SER A 193 11.50 3.15 -11.63
CA SER A 193 12.78 3.84 -11.44
C SER A 193 12.69 4.81 -10.27
N PRO A 194 13.67 4.83 -9.34
CA PRO A 194 13.66 5.77 -8.23
C PRO A 194 13.73 7.23 -8.74
N PRO A 195 13.25 8.21 -7.96
CA PRO A 195 13.43 9.61 -8.29
C PRO A 195 14.91 9.95 -8.45
N VAL A 196 15.21 10.72 -9.50
CA VAL A 196 16.56 11.19 -9.80
C VAL A 196 16.67 12.65 -9.36
N ALA A 197 17.77 13.00 -8.70
CA ALA A 197 18.05 14.38 -8.31
C ALA A 197 18.10 15.29 -9.54
N GLY A 198 17.47 16.46 -9.46
CA GLY A 198 17.37 17.39 -10.59
C GLY A 198 16.24 17.08 -11.59
N VAL A 199 15.57 15.93 -11.48
CA VAL A 199 14.47 15.53 -12.38
C VAL A 199 13.15 15.62 -11.63
N ASP A 200 12.18 16.38 -12.13
CA ASP A 200 10.85 16.52 -11.53
C ASP A 200 9.90 15.40 -11.97
N ALA A 201 10.15 14.16 -11.53
CA ALA A 201 9.33 12.99 -11.85
C ALA A 201 9.42 11.93 -10.75
N ASN A 202 8.50 10.97 -10.78
CA ASN A 202 8.47 9.78 -9.91
C ASN A 202 8.48 10.12 -8.43
N ARG A 203 7.67 11.10 -8.01
CA ARG A 203 7.48 11.45 -6.61
C ARG A 203 6.01 11.45 -6.26
N THR A 204 5.73 10.99 -5.06
CA THR A 204 4.42 10.88 -4.45
C THR A 204 4.49 11.33 -3.00
N THR A 205 3.33 11.57 -2.42
CA THR A 205 3.22 11.77 -0.97
C THR A 205 1.88 11.28 -0.48
N PHE A 206 1.84 10.88 0.79
CA PHE A 206 0.60 10.71 1.53
C PHE A 206 0.48 11.79 2.60
N HIS A 207 -0.73 12.28 2.81
CA HIS A 207 -1.07 13.11 3.96
C HIS A 207 -2.16 12.40 4.76
N VAL A 208 -1.88 12.08 6.03
CA VAL A 208 -2.83 11.42 6.94
C VAL A 208 -3.43 12.44 7.90
N ARG A 209 -4.74 12.34 8.13
CA ARG A 209 -5.52 13.12 9.10
C ARG A 209 -6.24 12.23 10.10
#